data_AF-A0A948SUQ0-F1
#
_entry.id   AF-A0A948SUQ0-F1
#
_cell.length_a   1.000
_cell.length_b   1.000
_cell.length_c   1.000
_cell.angle_alpha   90.00
_cell.angle_beta   90.00
_cell.angle_gamma   90.00
#
_symmetry.space_group_name_H-M   'P 1'
#
loop_
_entity.id
_entity.type
_entity.pdbx_description
1 polymer ?
#
loop_
_entity_poly.entity_id
_entity_poly.type
_entity_poly.pdbx_seq_one_letter_code
_entity_poly.pdbx_strand_id
1 'polypeptide(L)' 'MATARRSTVYFDPAVHRALRLHSAASDRNLSEVVNEMVRRALKEDLADLAIARKRRNEPRHSLESVVKELRRRGKL' A
#
# COMPACT_ATOMS: atom_id res chain seq x y z
N MET A 1 -9.69 -14.43 -22.74
CA MET A 1 -9.90 -14.03 -21.33
C MET A 1 -9.05 -14.96 -20.48
N ALA A 2 -8.13 -14.45 -19.67
CA ALA A 2 -7.31 -15.32 -18.82
C ALA A 2 -8.25 -16.09 -17.87
N THR A 3 -8.22 -17.41 -17.94
CA THR A 3 -9.00 -18.30 -17.07
C THR A 3 -8.57 -18.07 -15.62
N ALA A 4 -9.54 -17.84 -14.74
CA ALA A 4 -9.27 -17.69 -13.31
C ALA A 4 -8.59 -18.97 -12.78
N ARG A 5 -7.49 -18.80 -12.03
CA ARG A 5 -6.80 -19.92 -11.38
C ARG A 5 -7.31 -20.09 -9.96
N ARG A 6 -7.79 -21.28 -9.62
CA ARG A 6 -8.23 -21.61 -8.25
C ARG A 6 -7.03 -21.62 -7.31
N SER A 7 -7.19 -20.95 -6.16
CA SER A 7 -6.25 -20.98 -5.04
C SER A 7 -7.05 -21.12 -3.74
N THR A 8 -6.46 -21.77 -2.74
CA THR A 8 -7.05 -21.90 -1.40
C THR A 8 -6.29 -20.97 -0.46
N VAL A 9 -7.00 -20.04 0.18
CA VAL A 9 -6.42 -19.06 1.12
C VAL A 9 -7.25 -19.09 2.41
N TYR A 10 -6.56 -19.16 3.55
CA TYR A 10 -7.19 -19.00 4.84
C TYR A 10 -7.25 -17.52 5.19
N PHE A 11 -8.46 -17.01 5.38
CA PHE A 11 -8.68 -15.65 5.86
C PHE A 11 -8.88 -15.67 7.38
N ASP A 12 -8.45 -14.61 8.05
CA ASP A 12 -8.94 -14.32 9.39
C ASP A 12 -10.50 -14.26 9.37
N PRO A 13 -11.19 -14.85 10.36
CA PRO A 13 -12.66 -14.91 10.36
C PRO A 13 -13.34 -13.54 10.30
N ALA A 14 -12.80 -12.53 10.97
CA ALA A 14 -13.35 -11.18 10.97
C ALA A 14 -13.14 -10.51 9.60
N VAL A 15 -11.95 -10.70 9.01
CA VAL A 15 -11.64 -10.21 7.65
C VAL A 15 -12.55 -10.85 6.61
N HIS A 16 -12.73 -12.17 6.67
CA HIS A 16 -13.62 -12.89 5.75
C HIS A 16 -15.06 -12.38 5.85
N ARG A 17 -15.56 -12.12 7.07
CA ARG A 17 -16.89 -11.54 7.29
C ARG A 17 -17.01 -10.16 6.67
N ALA A 18 -16.01 -9.29 6.87
CA ALA A 18 -15.99 -7.96 6.27
C ALA A 18 -15.99 -8.02 4.73
N LEU A 19 -15.18 -8.90 4.14
CA LEU A 19 -15.14 -9.09 2.69
C LEU A 19 -16.46 -9.60 2.12
N ARG A 20 -17.15 -10.53 2.83
CA ARG A 20 -18.49 -11.01 2.44
C ARG A 20 -19.55 -9.91 2.47
N LEU A 21 -19.51 -9.04 3.49
CA LEU A 21 -20.42 -7.90 3.58
C LEU A 21 -20.14 -6.90 2.46
N HIS A 22 -18.86 -6.61 2.19
CA HIS A 22 -18.46 -5.73 1.10
C HIS A 22 -18.91 -6.28 -0.26
N SER A 23 -18.67 -7.57 -0.53
CA SER A 23 -19.07 -8.20 -1.79
C SER A 23 -20.59 -8.12 -2.00
N ALA A 24 -21.37 -8.40 -0.96
CA ALA A 24 -22.83 -8.28 -0.98
C ALA A 24 -23.31 -6.82 -1.20
N ALA A 25 -22.69 -5.85 -0.52
CA ALA A 25 -23.04 -4.43 -0.67
C ALA A 25 -22.68 -3.88 -2.06
N SER A 26 -21.65 -4.44 -2.70
CA SER A 26 -21.18 -4.04 -4.03
C SER A 26 -21.79 -4.81 -5.20
N ASP A 27 -22.67 -5.78 -4.93
CA ASP A 27 -23.21 -6.75 -5.92
C ASP A 27 -22.12 -7.43 -6.78
N ARG A 28 -21.03 -7.85 -6.11
CA ARG A 28 -19.88 -8.48 -6.75
C ARG A 28 -19.52 -9.78 -6.06
N ASN A 29 -18.88 -10.69 -6.78
CA ASN A 29 -18.37 -11.90 -6.16
C ASN A 29 -17.12 -11.62 -5.32
N LEU A 30 -16.93 -12.43 -4.27
CA LEU A 30 -15.81 -12.29 -3.34
C LEU A 30 -14.44 -12.36 -4.04
N SER A 31 -14.31 -13.24 -5.05
CA SER A 31 -13.07 -13.39 -5.81
C SER A 31 -12.69 -12.14 -6.62
N GLU A 32 -13.66 -11.43 -7.19
CA GLU A 32 -13.45 -10.18 -7.91
C GLU A 32 -13.01 -9.08 -6.96
N VAL A 33 -13.69 -8.94 -5.82
CA VAL A 33 -13.33 -7.99 -4.76
C VAL A 33 -11.88 -8.24 -4.31
N VAL A 34 -11.55 -9.48 -3.95
CA VAL A 34 -10.20 -9.84 -3.51
C VAL A 34 -9.16 -9.58 -4.61
N ASN A 35 -9.45 -9.97 -5.85
CA ASN A 35 -8.53 -9.74 -6.98
C ASN A 35 -8.28 -8.25 -7.23
N GLU A 36 -9.30 -7.41 -7.15
CA GLU A 36 -9.15 -5.97 -7.32
C GLU A 36 -8.30 -5.36 -6.20
N MET A 37 -8.62 -5.70 -4.95
CA MET A 37 -7.91 -5.18 -3.78
C MET A 37 -6.43 -5.58 -3.83
N VAL A 38 -6.10 -6.83 -4.20
CA VAL A 38 -4.71 -7.29 -4.38
C VAL A 38 -4.02 -6.53 -5.53
N ARG A 39 -4.69 -6.35 -6.67
CA ARG A 39 -4.13 -5.57 -7.79
C ARG A 39 -3.86 -4.12 -7.40
N ARG A 40 -4.72 -3.53 -6.57
CA ARG A 40 -4.56 -2.16 -6.07
C ARG A 40 -3.34 -2.06 -5.15
N ALA A 41 -3.23 -2.96 -4.16
CA ALA A 41 -2.07 -3.00 -3.26
C ALA A 41 -0.75 -3.13 -4.04
N LEU A 42 -0.70 -4.03 -5.02
CA LEU A 42 0.51 -4.21 -5.87
C LEU A 42 0.85 -2.96 -6.71
N LYS A 43 -0.16 -2.18 -7.14
CA LYS A 43 0.08 -0.92 -7.85
C LYS A 43 0.60 0.17 -6.92
N GLU A 44 0.08 0.24 -5.70
CA GLU A 44 0.53 1.16 -4.66
C GLU A 44 2.01 0.85 -4.31
N ASP A 45 2.34 -0.42 -4.07
CA ASP A 45 3.72 -0.87 -3.84
C ASP A 45 4.66 -0.49 -5.00
N LEU A 46 4.21 -0.65 -6.24
CA LEU A 46 4.99 -0.27 -7.42
C LEU A 46 5.25 1.24 -7.47
N ALA A 47 4.26 2.06 -7.10
CA ALA A 47 4.41 3.50 -7.04
C ALA A 47 5.41 3.91 -5.95
N ASP A 48 5.34 3.28 -4.77
CA ASP A 48 6.27 3.51 -3.67
C ASP A 48 7.71 3.15 -4.05
N LEU A 49 7.91 2.01 -4.73
CA LEU A 49 9.21 1.62 -5.26
C LEU A 49 9.74 2.62 -6.29
N ALA A 50 8.87 3.20 -7.12
CA ALA A 50 9.27 4.23 -8.08
C ALA A 50 9.71 5.52 -7.38
N ILE A 51 9.00 5.94 -6.32
CA ILE A 51 9.40 7.09 -5.50
C ILE A 51 10.75 6.80 -4.84
N ALA A 52 10.90 5.66 -4.17
CA ALA A 52 12.16 5.26 -3.55
C ALA A 52 13.33 5.24 -4.54
N ARG A 53 13.12 4.77 -5.77
CA ARG A 53 14.14 4.80 -6.84
C ARG A 53 14.51 6.23 -7.25
N LYS A 54 13.54 7.13 -7.41
CA LYS A 54 13.79 8.55 -7.75
C LYS A 54 14.62 9.25 -6.67
N ARG A 55 14.37 8.91 -5.41
CA ARG A 55 15.02 9.53 -4.24
C ARG A 55 16.31 8.83 -3.79
N ARG A 56 16.76 7.80 -4.51
CA ARG A 56 17.92 6.97 -4.13
C ARG A 56 19.21 7.76 -3.91
N ASN A 57 19.39 8.84 -4.68
CA ASN A 57 20.59 9.68 -4.65
C ASN A 57 20.41 10.94 -3.79
N GLU A 58 19.28 11.10 -3.10
CA GLU A 58 19.12 12.22 -2.17
C GLU A 58 20.15 12.11 -1.03
N PRO A 59 20.83 13.20 -0.66
CA PRO A 59 21.77 13.19 0.44
C PRO A 59 21.05 12.87 1.74
N ARG A 60 21.71 12.06 2.58
CA ARG A 60 21.22 11.82 3.94
C ARG A 60 21.66 12.98 4.83
N HIS A 61 20.71 13.54 5.57
CA HIS A 61 20.99 14.57 6.57
C HIS A 61 20.95 13.94 7.97
N SER A 62 21.95 14.22 8.79
CA SER A 62 21.89 13.89 10.22
C SER A 62 20.90 14.81 10.93
N LEU A 63 20.31 14.33 12.02
CA LEU A 63 19.44 15.15 12.85
C LEU A 63 20.16 16.42 13.34
N GLU A 64 21.42 16.29 13.73
CA GLU A 64 22.26 17.40 14.21
C GLU A 64 22.41 18.51 13.16
N SER A 65 22.62 18.15 11.88
CA SER A 65 22.79 19.15 10.82
C SER A 65 21.48 19.91 10.57
N VAL A 66 20.35 19.19 10.59
CA VAL A 66 19.02 19.77 10.47
C VAL A 66 18.70 20.70 11.64
N VAL A 67 19.00 20.31 12.88
CA VAL A 67 18.73 21.13 14.09
C VAL A 67 19.59 22.39 14.10
N LYS A 68 20.88 22.29 13.74
CA LYS A 68 21.76 23.46 13.59
C LYS A 68 21.23 24.42 12.51
N GLU A 69 20.76 23.88 11.39
CA GLU A 69 20.19 24.69 10.31
C GLU A 69 18.88 25.39 10.72
N LEU A 70 18.01 24.72 11.48
CA LEU A 70 16.78 25.29 12.01
C LEU A 70 17.04 26.45 12.98
N ARG A 71 17.98 26.27 13.92
CA ARG A 71 18.40 27.34 14.85
C ARG A 71 18.98 28.53 14.10
N ARG A 72 19.81 28.29 13.08
CA ARG A 72 20.36 29.35 12.21
C ARG A 72 19.27 30.13 11.48
N ARG A 73 18.18 29.47 11.10
CA ARG A 73 17.03 30.08 10.42
C ARG A 73 16.02 30.74 11.37
N GLY A 74 16.27 30.75 12.68
CA GLY A 74 15.36 31.30 13.68
C GLY A 74 14.03 30.54 13.80
N LYS A 75 14.01 29.26 13.38
CA LYS A 75 12.84 28.37 13.50
C LYS A 75 12.89 27.49 14.75
N LEU A 76 13.98 27.61 15.51
CA LEU A 76 14.26 27.08 16.84
C LEU A 76 14.99 28.18 17.61
#